data_AF-A0AAW3JT35-F1
#
_entry.id   AF-A0AAW3JT35-F1
#
_cell.length_a   1.000
_cell.length_b   1.000
_cell.length_c   1.000
_cell.angle_alpha   90.00
_cell.angle_beta   90.00
_cell.angle_gamma   90.00
#
_symmetry.space_group_name_H-M   'P 1'
#
loop_
_entity.id
_entity.type
_entity.pdbx_description
1 polymer ?
#
loop_
_entity_poly.entity_id
_entity_poly.type
_entity_poly.pdbx_seq_one_letter_code
_entity_poly.pdbx_strand_id
1 'polypeptide(L)'
;MLLTKENAEKEADKIGKIEYQPNVTFTSAEIDKLDDTEYSNKTRTPFYDLRRCAVNVSPDGKKMLMFKQSRQGNVQYSFYDFNAIKKALDSNSTNDRSFRYNDKLAEACDSDVINADNVPNGQLQGIAIDNDLNIYTCSDGENNYNCRAVISVIFKSSKRTYSYNVYGDIGEMLYYLHGQVSDLELEIEGIQILNDKIYIGMAPKNQDIRNNAFIYSVELSDIHEI
;
A
#
# COMPACT_ATOMS: atom_id res chain seq x y z
N MET A 1 -27.38 -1.08 -3.73
CA MET A 1 -27.11 0.07 -4.63
C MET A 1 -26.04 -0.38 -5.62
N LEU A 2 -26.32 -0.42 -6.93
CA LEU A 2 -25.29 -0.74 -7.93
C LEU A 2 -24.29 0.41 -7.99
N LEU A 3 -23.00 0.12 -7.81
CA LEU A 3 -21.92 1.07 -8.02
C LEU A 3 -21.80 1.35 -9.52
N THR A 4 -22.12 2.58 -9.95
CA THR A 4 -21.77 3.07 -11.29
C THR A 4 -20.29 3.42 -11.32
N LYS A 5 -19.64 3.36 -12.49
CA LYS A 5 -18.22 3.72 -12.66
C LYS A 5 -17.89 5.11 -12.08
N GLU A 6 -18.83 6.05 -12.23
CA GLU A 6 -18.73 7.42 -11.73
C GLU A 6 -18.83 7.53 -10.19
N ASN A 7 -19.58 6.63 -9.54
CA ASN A 7 -19.64 6.53 -8.08
C ASN A 7 -18.45 5.74 -7.51
N ALA A 8 -17.90 4.78 -8.25
CA ALA A 8 -16.68 4.07 -7.87
C ALA A 8 -15.46 5.00 -7.83
N GLU A 9 -15.37 5.96 -8.75
CA GLU A 9 -14.30 6.97 -8.76
C GLU A 9 -14.39 7.96 -7.58
N LYS A 10 -15.59 8.20 -7.02
CA LYS A 10 -15.83 9.07 -5.84
C LYS A 10 -15.61 8.41 -4.48
N GLU A 11 -15.38 7.09 -4.46
CA GLU A 11 -15.11 6.33 -3.22
C GLU A 11 -13.66 5.84 -3.16
N ALA A 12 -12.93 5.87 -4.29
CA ALA A 12 -11.52 5.48 -4.40
C ALA A 12 -10.56 6.44 -3.66
N ASP A 13 -11.08 7.56 -3.17
CA ASP A 13 -10.39 8.55 -2.36
C ASP A 13 -10.73 8.43 -0.87
N LYS A 14 -11.50 7.44 -0.41
CA LYS A 14 -11.85 7.29 1.01
C LYS A 14 -11.16 6.11 1.68
N ILE A 15 -11.05 6.19 3.01
CA ILE A 15 -10.56 5.10 3.86
C ILE A 15 -11.68 4.70 4.81
N GLY A 16 -11.96 3.40 4.93
CA GLY A 16 -12.94 2.88 5.86
C GLY A 16 -12.41 1.71 6.68
N LYS A 17 -13.15 1.38 7.74
CA LYS A 17 -12.89 0.20 8.57
C LYS A 17 -13.97 -0.83 8.35
N ILE A 18 -13.56 -2.08 8.18
CA ILE A 18 -14.45 -3.23 8.09
C ILE A 18 -13.96 -4.27 9.09
N GLU A 19 -14.86 -4.84 9.88
CA GLU A 19 -14.59 -6.05 10.63
C GLU A 19 -14.89 -7.25 9.74
N TYR A 20 -13.90 -8.12 9.54
CA TYR A 20 -14.05 -9.27 8.65
C TYR A 20 -15.17 -10.19 9.12
N GLN A 21 -16.05 -10.56 8.20
CA GLN A 21 -17.09 -11.56 8.42
C GLN A 21 -17.11 -12.55 7.24
N PRO A 22 -17.06 -13.86 7.49
CA PRO A 22 -17.02 -14.85 6.42
C PRO A 22 -18.34 -14.82 5.63
N ASN A 23 -18.24 -14.87 4.30
CA ASN A 23 -19.37 -14.90 3.36
C ASN A 23 -20.29 -13.65 3.40
N VAL A 24 -19.79 -12.52 3.91
CA VAL A 24 -20.54 -11.25 3.94
C VAL A 24 -20.01 -10.31 2.86
N THR A 25 -20.93 -9.61 2.19
CA THR A 25 -20.62 -8.50 1.28
C THR A 25 -21.09 -7.19 1.91
N PHE A 26 -20.18 -6.25 2.10
CA PHE A 26 -20.49 -4.92 2.61
C PHE A 26 -20.76 -3.96 1.45
N THR A 27 -21.76 -3.09 1.62
CA THR A 27 -21.95 -1.93 0.75
C THR A 27 -21.27 -0.70 1.33
N SER A 28 -20.96 0.26 0.46
CA SER A 28 -20.34 1.54 0.80
C SER A 28 -21.06 2.29 1.95
N ALA A 29 -22.39 2.13 2.07
CA ALA A 29 -23.20 2.77 3.11
C ALA A 29 -23.09 2.12 4.50
N GLU A 30 -22.57 0.89 4.57
CA GLU A 30 -22.41 0.10 5.80
C GLU A 30 -21.00 0.25 6.41
N ILE A 31 -20.14 1.05 5.77
CA ILE A 31 -18.74 1.21 6.15
C ILE A 31 -18.56 2.61 6.72
N ASP A 32 -18.12 2.69 7.97
CA ASP A 32 -17.63 3.93 8.55
C ASP A 32 -16.32 4.35 7.87
N LYS A 33 -16.28 5.60 7.41
CA LYS A 33 -15.18 6.15 6.63
C LYS A 33 -14.62 7.42 7.24
N LEU A 34 -13.36 7.67 6.96
CA LEU A 34 -12.77 8.99 7.08
C LEU A 34 -13.03 9.77 5.79
N ASP A 35 -13.54 10.98 5.95
CA ASP A 35 -13.81 11.95 4.88
C ASP A 35 -12.67 12.95 4.75
N ASP A 36 -12.70 13.72 3.65
CA ASP A 36 -11.75 14.81 3.38
C ASP A 36 -10.28 14.34 3.32
N THR A 37 -10.04 13.16 2.73
CA THR A 37 -8.71 12.54 2.67
C THR A 37 -7.65 13.38 1.96
N GLU A 38 -8.02 14.32 1.10
CA GLU A 38 -7.09 15.28 0.52
C GLU A 38 -6.38 16.11 1.61
N TYR A 39 -7.01 16.32 2.76
CA TYR A 39 -6.47 17.04 3.92
C TYR A 39 -5.66 16.16 4.88
N SER A 40 -5.45 14.87 4.56
CA SER A 40 -4.78 13.91 5.44
C SER A 40 -3.26 14.14 5.57
N ASN A 41 -2.85 15.30 6.09
CA ASN A 41 -1.49 15.62 6.48
C ASN A 41 -1.49 16.53 7.71
N LYS A 42 -0.31 16.78 8.26
CA LYS A 42 -0.14 17.51 9.52
C LYS A 42 -0.66 18.94 9.48
N THR A 43 -0.54 19.62 8.34
CA THR A 43 -0.94 21.02 8.19
C THR A 43 -2.37 21.20 7.73
N ARG A 44 -3.07 20.10 7.38
CA ARG A 44 -4.38 20.12 6.72
C ARG A 44 -4.38 20.98 5.46
N THR A 45 -3.28 20.98 4.72
CA THR A 45 -3.22 21.60 3.41
C THR A 45 -3.77 20.60 2.39
N PRO A 46 -4.74 20.97 1.54
CA PRO A 46 -5.33 20.02 0.60
C PRO A 46 -4.28 19.51 -0.41
N PHE A 47 -4.25 18.20 -0.59
CA PHE A 47 -3.55 17.52 -1.68
C PHE A 47 -4.45 17.52 -2.92
N TYR A 48 -4.16 18.41 -3.87
CA TYR A 48 -5.03 18.63 -5.03
C TYR A 48 -5.03 17.47 -6.03
N ASP A 49 -6.15 17.33 -6.73
CA ASP A 49 -6.35 16.37 -7.82
C ASP A 49 -6.11 14.90 -7.41
N LEU A 50 -6.57 14.56 -6.19
CA LEU A 50 -6.50 13.20 -5.66
C LEU A 50 -7.15 12.20 -6.62
N ARG A 51 -6.37 11.18 -7.00
CA ARG A 51 -6.78 10.07 -7.87
C ARG A 51 -7.02 8.80 -7.07
N ARG A 52 -6.14 8.49 -6.12
CA ARG A 52 -6.21 7.30 -5.29
C ARG A 52 -5.55 7.54 -3.94
N CYS A 53 -6.06 6.85 -2.93
CA CYS A 53 -5.38 6.69 -1.65
C CYS A 53 -5.29 5.22 -1.26
N ALA A 54 -4.29 4.89 -0.44
CA ALA A 54 -4.14 3.57 0.17
C ALA A 54 -3.57 3.71 1.58
N VAL A 55 -3.78 2.68 2.40
CA VAL A 55 -3.23 2.63 3.76
C VAL A 55 -2.49 1.32 4.00
N ASN A 56 -1.48 1.38 4.87
CA ASN A 56 -0.78 0.22 5.40
C ASN A 56 -0.50 0.45 6.89
N VAL A 57 -0.39 -0.62 7.68
CA VAL A 57 -0.18 -0.55 9.13
C VAL A 57 1.16 -1.20 9.46
N SER A 58 1.93 -0.59 10.36
CA SER A 58 3.22 -1.13 10.81
C SER A 58 3.06 -2.50 11.45
N PRO A 59 4.10 -3.37 11.41
CA PRO A 59 4.05 -4.71 11.99
C PRO A 59 3.63 -4.73 13.47
N ASP A 60 4.01 -3.72 14.25
CA ASP A 60 3.62 -3.59 15.66
C ASP A 60 2.21 -3.01 15.89
N GLY A 61 1.49 -2.68 14.83
CA GLY A 61 0.13 -2.15 14.87
C GLY A 61 0.01 -0.74 15.47
N LYS A 62 1.11 0.01 15.60
CA LYS A 62 1.09 1.35 16.23
C LYS A 62 0.96 2.49 15.24
N LYS A 63 1.45 2.32 14.01
CA LYS A 63 1.50 3.38 13.01
C LYS A 63 0.76 2.98 11.74
N MET A 64 0.11 3.96 11.12
CA MET A 64 -0.54 3.80 9.82
C MET A 64 0.11 4.73 8.82
N LEU A 65 0.56 4.18 7.69
CA LEU A 65 0.89 4.96 6.51
C LEU A 65 -0.39 5.26 5.75
N MET A 66 -0.53 6.51 5.32
CA MET A 66 -1.46 6.93 4.29
C MET A 66 -0.69 7.39 3.05
N PHE A 67 -0.98 6.76 1.92
CA PHE A 67 -0.49 7.11 0.61
C PHE A 67 -1.57 7.83 -0.18
N LYS A 68 -1.18 8.88 -0.90
CA LYS A 68 -2.03 9.60 -1.87
C LYS A 68 -1.27 9.81 -3.16
N GLN A 69 -1.98 9.70 -4.29
CA GLN A 69 -1.45 10.06 -5.60
C GLN A 69 -2.43 10.95 -6.36
N SER A 70 -1.91 11.97 -7.05
CA SER A 70 -2.72 12.82 -7.93
C SER A 70 -2.85 12.22 -9.33
N ARG A 71 -3.76 12.73 -10.17
CA ARG A 71 -3.85 12.28 -11.59
C ARG A 71 -2.62 12.68 -12.40
N GLN A 72 -1.90 13.71 -11.95
CA GLN A 72 -0.62 14.15 -12.52
C GLN A 72 0.59 13.34 -12.03
N GLY A 73 0.39 12.37 -11.12
CA GLY A 73 1.44 11.49 -10.62
C GLY A 73 2.16 11.96 -9.36
N ASN A 74 1.84 13.15 -8.82
CA ASN A 74 2.39 13.61 -7.55
C ASN A 74 2.01 12.64 -6.42
N VAL A 75 2.87 12.50 -5.42
CA VAL A 75 2.66 11.58 -4.28
C VAL A 75 2.79 12.29 -2.94
N GLN A 76 2.00 11.86 -1.96
CA GLN A 76 2.13 12.24 -0.57
C GLN A 76 2.05 11.00 0.32
N TYR A 77 2.95 10.94 1.30
CA TYR A 77 2.95 9.95 2.37
C TYR A 77 2.74 10.66 3.70
N SER A 78 1.88 10.11 4.55
CA SER A 78 1.62 10.66 5.88
C SER A 78 1.52 9.54 6.89
N PHE A 79 2.12 9.71 8.06
CA PHE A 79 2.19 8.69 9.10
C PHE A 79 1.36 9.10 10.31
N TYR A 80 0.44 8.24 10.71
CA TYR A 80 -0.49 8.47 11.80
C TYR A 80 -0.28 7.50 12.95
N ASP A 81 -0.54 7.96 14.17
CA ASP A 81 -0.88 7.05 15.28
C ASP A 81 -2.14 6.24 14.92
N PHE A 82 -2.00 4.92 14.81
CA PHE A 82 -3.10 4.07 14.36
C PHE A 82 -4.23 3.95 15.38
N ASN A 83 -3.95 4.13 16.69
CA ASN A 83 -5.00 4.16 17.70
C ASN A 83 -5.85 5.42 17.58
N ALA A 84 -5.27 6.57 17.23
CA ALA A 84 -6.02 7.79 16.95
C ALA A 84 -6.96 7.62 15.74
N ILE A 85 -6.47 6.97 14.67
CA ILE A 85 -7.28 6.64 13.48
C ILE A 85 -8.47 5.74 13.85
N LYS A 86 -8.23 4.65 14.60
CA LYS A 86 -9.32 3.77 15.06
C LYS A 86 -10.38 4.54 15.85
N LYS A 87 -9.95 5.39 16.79
CA LYS A 87 -10.87 6.21 17.60
C LYS A 87 -11.69 7.18 16.75
N ALA A 88 -11.10 7.77 15.71
CA ALA A 88 -11.84 8.64 14.80
C ALA A 88 -12.90 7.86 14.02
N LEU A 89 -12.54 6.68 13.49
CA LEU A 89 -13.46 5.78 12.79
C LEU A 89 -14.59 5.25 13.68
N ASP A 90 -14.34 5.07 14.97
CA ASP A 90 -15.35 4.68 15.98
C ASP A 90 -16.25 5.84 16.43
N SER A 91 -16.03 7.07 15.95
CA SER A 91 -16.86 8.22 16.33
C SER A 91 -18.17 8.27 15.53
N ASN A 92 -19.25 8.60 16.24
CA ASN A 92 -20.55 8.89 15.62
C ASN A 92 -20.62 10.30 15.00
N SER A 93 -19.61 11.15 15.23
CA SER A 93 -19.55 12.51 14.69
C SER A 93 -18.90 12.52 13.31
N THR A 94 -19.55 13.13 12.32
CA THR A 94 -18.97 13.35 10.99
C THR A 94 -17.75 14.26 11.03
N ASN A 95 -17.74 15.26 11.93
CA ASN A 95 -16.59 16.16 12.08
C ASN A 95 -15.36 15.44 12.64
N ASP A 96 -15.55 14.46 13.53
CA ASP A 96 -14.46 13.65 14.05
C ASP A 96 -13.90 12.71 12.98
N ARG A 97 -14.70 12.36 11.97
CA ARG A 97 -14.30 11.51 10.85
C ARG A 97 -13.73 12.31 9.66
N SER A 98 -13.57 13.62 9.79
CA SER A 98 -12.99 14.47 8.74
C SER A 98 -11.54 14.81 9.04
N PHE A 99 -10.64 14.55 8.09
CA PHE A 99 -9.25 15.02 8.18
C PHE A 99 -9.15 16.57 8.11
N ARG A 100 -10.15 17.24 7.54
CA ARG A 100 -10.18 18.70 7.44
C ARG A 100 -10.51 19.37 8.76
N TYR A 101 -11.46 18.81 9.51
CA TYR A 101 -12.04 19.47 10.68
C TYR A 101 -11.58 18.88 12.03
N ASN A 102 -10.97 17.69 12.05
CA ASN A 102 -10.53 17.06 13.28
C ASN A 102 -9.07 17.42 13.63
N ASP A 103 -8.89 18.33 14.59
CA ASP A 103 -7.56 18.71 15.11
C ASP A 103 -6.78 17.51 15.68
N LYS A 104 -7.46 16.52 16.28
CA LYS A 104 -6.80 15.32 16.84
C LYS A 104 -6.23 14.42 15.75
N LEU A 105 -6.86 14.36 14.57
CA LEU A 105 -6.29 13.65 13.43
C LEU A 105 -5.04 14.37 12.91
N ALA A 106 -5.08 15.70 12.81
CA ALA A 106 -3.91 16.49 12.43
C ALA A 106 -2.75 16.33 13.44
N GLU A 107 -3.03 16.34 14.74
CA GLU A 107 -2.05 16.09 15.81
C GLU A 107 -1.49 14.67 15.77
N ALA A 108 -2.32 13.68 15.41
CA ALA A 108 -1.90 12.29 15.28
C ALA A 108 -0.99 12.04 14.07
N CYS A 109 -0.87 13.00 13.14
CA CYS A 109 0.06 12.93 12.02
C CYS A 109 1.48 13.29 12.50
N ASP A 110 2.31 12.28 12.74
CA ASP A 110 3.68 12.47 13.24
C ASP A 110 4.53 13.25 12.23
N SER A 111 4.41 12.86 10.97
CA SER A 111 5.21 13.37 9.86
C SER A 111 4.51 13.11 8.53
N ASP A 112 4.76 13.96 7.55
CA ASP A 112 4.36 13.78 6.17
C ASP A 112 5.52 14.14 5.22
N VAL A 113 5.51 13.51 4.04
CA VAL A 113 6.46 13.76 2.96
C VAL A 113 5.65 13.96 1.68
N ILE A 114 5.87 15.09 1.02
CA ILE A 114 5.23 15.46 -0.26
C ILE A 114 6.30 15.42 -1.33
N ASN A 115 6.04 14.72 -2.44
CA ASN A 115 6.87 14.64 -3.64
C ASN A 115 8.35 14.40 -3.38
N ALA A 116 8.75 13.13 -3.42
CA ALA A 116 10.14 12.80 -3.71
C ALA A 116 10.20 12.41 -5.19
N ASP A 117 11.02 13.11 -5.97
CA ASP A 117 11.43 12.70 -7.33
C ASP A 117 12.05 11.28 -7.36
N ASN A 118 12.25 10.70 -6.17
CA ASN A 118 12.85 9.41 -5.87
C ASN A 118 11.82 8.30 -5.56
N VAL A 119 10.56 8.46 -5.94
CA VAL A 119 9.50 7.46 -5.71
C VAL A 119 9.01 6.95 -7.06
N PRO A 120 8.75 5.64 -7.23
CA PRO A 120 8.25 5.12 -8.49
C PRO A 120 6.94 5.82 -8.89
N ASN A 121 7.00 6.68 -9.90
CA ASN A 121 5.83 7.34 -10.50
C ASN A 121 5.00 6.38 -11.39
N GLY A 122 5.32 5.08 -11.36
CA GLY A 122 4.66 4.02 -12.12
C GLY A 122 3.49 3.36 -11.40
N GLN A 123 3.03 2.24 -11.96
CA GLN A 123 2.00 1.40 -11.36
C GLN A 123 2.55 0.72 -10.09
N LEU A 124 2.22 1.29 -8.93
CA LEU A 124 2.49 0.70 -7.62
C LEU A 124 1.64 -0.58 -7.47
N GLN A 125 2.30 -1.73 -7.36
CA GLN A 125 1.65 -3.02 -7.15
C GLN A 125 1.52 -3.38 -5.66
N GLY A 126 2.25 -2.68 -4.78
CA GLY A 126 2.12 -2.85 -3.34
C GLY A 126 2.89 -1.79 -2.55
N ILE A 127 2.44 -1.57 -1.32
CA ILE A 127 3.08 -0.68 -0.35
C ILE A 127 3.04 -1.26 1.06
N ALA A 128 4.17 -1.17 1.77
CA ALA A 128 4.29 -1.56 3.16
C ALA A 128 5.16 -0.57 3.95
N ILE A 129 5.05 -0.60 5.28
CA ILE A 129 5.97 0.09 6.19
C ILE A 129 6.53 -0.87 7.23
N ASP A 130 7.73 -0.60 7.72
CA ASP A 130 8.28 -1.26 8.90
C ASP A 130 8.00 -0.44 10.19
N ASN A 131 8.53 -0.91 11.32
CA ASN A 131 8.35 -0.22 12.61
C ASN A 131 9.18 1.07 12.71
N ASP A 132 10.21 1.22 11.88
CA ASP A 132 11.03 2.45 11.78
C ASP A 132 10.43 3.46 10.78
N LEU A 133 9.29 3.10 10.17
CA LEU A 133 8.50 3.89 9.23
C LEU A 133 9.23 4.16 7.91
N ASN A 134 10.15 3.27 7.53
CA ASN A 134 10.64 3.18 6.16
C ASN A 134 9.50 2.69 5.26
N ILE A 135 9.42 3.23 4.06
CA ILE A 135 8.35 2.91 3.10
C ILE A 135 8.90 1.96 2.06
N TYR A 136 8.24 0.84 1.88
CA TYR A 136 8.60 -0.19 0.92
C TYR A 136 7.55 -0.21 -0.17
N THR A 137 7.99 -0.17 -1.41
CA THR A 137 7.15 -0.33 -2.59
C THR A 137 7.69 -1.46 -3.44
N CYS A 138 6.80 -2.16 -4.13
CA CYS A 138 7.18 -3.24 -5.04
C CYS A 138 6.62 -3.01 -6.44
N SER A 139 7.41 -3.42 -7.44
CA SER A 139 7.02 -3.46 -8.84
C SER A 139 7.58 -4.71 -9.52
N ASP A 140 7.09 -5.01 -10.72
CA ASP A 140 7.65 -6.03 -11.59
C ASP A 140 9.17 -5.81 -11.77
N GLY A 141 9.92 -6.91 -11.77
CA GLY A 141 11.31 -6.92 -12.20
C GLY A 141 11.43 -6.67 -13.70
N GLU A 142 12.60 -6.23 -14.16
CA GLU A 142 12.88 -6.06 -15.59
C GLU A 142 13.03 -7.39 -16.36
N ASN A 143 12.75 -8.54 -15.73
CA ASN A 143 12.95 -9.92 -16.24
C ASN A 143 14.38 -10.24 -16.75
N ASN A 144 15.31 -9.31 -16.64
CA ASN A 144 16.73 -9.53 -16.90
C ASN A 144 17.35 -10.32 -15.73
N TYR A 145 18.12 -11.36 -16.04
CA TYR A 145 18.87 -12.17 -15.06
C TYR A 145 18.01 -12.79 -13.93
N ASN A 146 16.78 -13.22 -14.22
CA ASN A 146 15.84 -13.77 -13.23
C ASN A 146 15.42 -12.79 -12.12
N CYS A 147 15.56 -11.47 -12.33
CA CYS A 147 14.95 -10.48 -11.45
C CYS A 147 13.42 -10.57 -11.57
N ARG A 148 12.74 -10.86 -10.46
CA ARG A 148 11.28 -11.07 -10.38
C ARG A 148 10.55 -9.84 -9.88
N ALA A 149 11.13 -9.15 -8.92
CA ALA A 149 10.58 -7.92 -8.37
C ALA A 149 11.70 -6.90 -8.12
N VAL A 150 11.32 -5.63 -8.15
CA VAL A 150 12.13 -4.55 -7.58
C VAL A 150 11.44 -4.08 -6.31
N ILE A 151 12.18 -4.08 -5.19
CA ILE A 151 11.76 -3.41 -3.96
C ILE A 151 12.45 -2.06 -3.93
N SER A 152 11.68 -0.97 -3.86
CA SER A 152 12.20 0.36 -3.58
C SER A 152 11.86 0.77 -2.16
N VAL A 153 12.87 1.20 -1.41
CA VAL A 153 12.78 1.54 0.01
C VAL A 153 13.14 3.00 0.22
N ILE A 154 12.19 3.76 0.74
CA ILE A 154 12.38 5.15 1.16
C ILE A 154 12.69 5.12 2.65
N PHE A 155 13.94 5.40 3.01
CA PHE A 155 14.36 5.42 4.40
C PHE A 155 13.90 6.70 5.08
N LYS A 156 13.17 6.58 6.18
CA LYS A 156 12.62 7.74 6.89
C LYS A 156 13.71 8.63 7.47
N SER A 157 14.76 8.02 8.01
CA SER A 157 15.88 8.69 8.67
C SER A 157 16.65 9.61 7.69
N SER A 158 17.08 9.07 6.55
CA SER A 158 17.90 9.78 5.57
C SER A 158 17.10 10.52 4.49
N LYS A 159 15.83 10.15 4.30
CA LYS A 159 14.98 10.58 3.20
C LYS A 159 15.52 10.19 1.83
N ARG A 160 16.34 9.13 1.77
CA ARG A 160 16.87 8.57 0.51
C ARG A 160 16.05 7.36 0.08
N THR A 161 16.06 7.11 -1.22
CA THR A 161 15.46 5.90 -1.80
C THR A 161 16.56 5.00 -2.34
N TYR A 162 16.47 3.71 -2.05
CA TYR A 162 17.31 2.66 -2.62
C TYR A 162 16.43 1.58 -3.26
N SER A 163 16.92 0.93 -4.31
CA SER A 163 16.20 -0.13 -5.02
C SER A 163 17.00 -1.44 -4.98
N TYR A 164 16.31 -2.54 -4.73
CA TYR A 164 16.87 -3.87 -4.58
C TYR A 164 16.17 -4.83 -5.54
N ASN A 165 16.96 -5.55 -6.33
CA ASN A 165 16.45 -6.60 -7.19
C ASN A 165 16.21 -7.87 -6.38
N VAL A 166 15.02 -8.44 -6.50
CA VAL A 166 14.67 -9.73 -5.90
C VAL A 166 14.77 -10.80 -6.97
N TYR A 167 15.68 -11.74 -6.78
CA TYR A 167 15.90 -12.85 -7.69
C TYR A 167 15.15 -14.09 -7.20
N GLY A 168 14.62 -14.88 -8.13
CA GLY A 168 13.89 -16.10 -7.82
C GLY A 168 14.00 -17.14 -8.92
N ASP A 169 14.05 -18.42 -8.52
CA ASP A 169 14.09 -19.55 -9.46
C ASP A 169 12.69 -19.89 -9.97
N ILE A 170 12.50 -19.78 -11.28
CA ILE A 170 11.22 -20.09 -11.95
C ILE A 170 10.97 -21.60 -12.03
N GLY A 171 12.04 -22.42 -11.95
CA GLY A 171 11.94 -23.87 -12.08
C GLY A 171 11.07 -24.50 -11.00
N GLU A 172 11.18 -24.01 -9.77
CA GLU A 172 10.36 -24.49 -8.65
C GLU A 172 8.87 -24.16 -8.86
N MET A 173 8.55 -22.96 -9.33
CA MET A 173 7.16 -22.58 -9.62
C MET A 173 6.58 -23.40 -10.77
N LEU A 174 7.33 -23.57 -11.86
CA LEU A 174 6.94 -24.40 -13.00
C LEU A 174 6.68 -25.86 -12.59
N TYR A 175 7.48 -26.38 -11.65
CA TYR A 175 7.28 -27.70 -11.07
C TYR A 175 5.92 -27.82 -10.37
N TYR A 176 5.54 -26.84 -9.53
CA TYR A 176 4.24 -26.81 -8.85
C TYR A 176 3.06 -26.55 -9.79
N LEU A 177 3.29 -25.94 -10.95
CA LEU A 177 2.29 -25.81 -12.00
C LEU A 177 2.11 -27.10 -12.82
N HIS A 178 2.79 -28.20 -12.47
CA HIS A 178 2.63 -29.52 -13.08
C HIS A 178 2.70 -29.53 -14.62
N GLY A 179 3.53 -28.66 -15.21
CA GLY A 179 3.69 -28.57 -16.66
C GLY A 179 2.50 -27.96 -17.40
N GLN A 180 1.59 -27.27 -16.71
CA GLN A 180 0.50 -26.51 -17.35
C GLN A 180 1.01 -25.45 -18.34
N VAL A 181 2.22 -24.94 -18.10
CA VAL A 181 2.91 -23.98 -18.96
C VAL A 181 4.39 -24.35 -19.08
N SER A 182 4.99 -24.03 -20.22
CA SER A 182 6.43 -24.20 -20.47
C SER A 182 7.25 -22.96 -20.13
N ASP A 183 6.58 -21.83 -19.93
CA ASP A 183 7.17 -20.55 -19.55
C ASP A 183 6.20 -19.83 -18.59
N LEU A 184 6.75 -19.05 -17.66
CA LEU A 184 5.98 -18.41 -16.60
C LEU A 184 6.40 -16.94 -16.47
N GLU A 185 5.49 -16.08 -16.92
CA GLU A 185 5.54 -14.65 -16.62
C GLU A 185 4.73 -14.35 -15.37
N LEU A 186 5.32 -13.59 -14.45
CA LEU A 186 4.71 -13.20 -13.18
C LEU A 186 4.34 -11.72 -13.18
N GLU A 187 3.29 -11.40 -12.44
CA GLU A 187 2.88 -10.06 -12.04
C GLU A 187 3.01 -9.97 -10.51
N ILE A 188 3.55 -8.85 -10.03
CA ILE A 188 3.59 -8.56 -8.59
C ILE A 188 2.21 -8.08 -8.13
N GLU A 189 1.73 -8.63 -7.02
CA GLU A 189 0.35 -8.42 -6.51
C GLU A 189 0.32 -7.89 -5.07
N GLY A 190 1.48 -7.53 -4.52
CA GLY A 190 1.55 -6.91 -3.20
C GLY A 190 2.86 -7.15 -2.46
N ILE A 191 3.02 -6.42 -1.35
CA ILE A 191 4.15 -6.52 -0.43
C ILE A 191 3.63 -6.40 1.01
N GLN A 192 4.24 -7.16 1.92
CA GLN A 192 3.96 -7.08 3.35
C GLN A 192 5.25 -7.27 4.15
N ILE A 193 5.37 -6.56 5.28
CA ILE A 193 6.47 -6.73 6.22
C ILE A 193 5.93 -7.39 7.47
N LEU A 194 6.55 -8.50 7.88
CA LEU A 194 6.14 -9.27 9.05
C LEU A 194 7.30 -10.16 9.53
N ASN A 195 7.49 -10.29 10.84
CA ASN A 195 8.47 -11.21 11.44
C ASN A 195 9.88 -11.12 10.82
N ASP A 196 10.43 -9.91 10.74
CA ASP A 196 11.76 -9.63 10.16
C ASP A 196 11.93 -10.07 8.69
N LYS A 197 10.82 -10.24 7.97
CA LYS A 197 10.79 -10.60 6.55
C LYS A 197 9.96 -9.63 5.74
N ILE A 198 10.32 -9.54 4.46
CA ILE A 198 9.53 -8.87 3.44
C ILE A 198 8.92 -9.96 2.55
N TYR A 199 7.60 -10.04 2.56
CA TYR A 199 6.82 -10.95 1.74
C TYR A 199 6.34 -10.24 0.47
N ILE A 200 6.43 -10.93 -0.67
CA ILE A 200 6.01 -10.42 -1.98
C ILE A 200 5.04 -11.43 -2.58
N GLY A 201 3.83 -10.96 -2.90
CA GLY A 201 2.84 -11.74 -3.62
C GLY A 201 3.11 -11.71 -5.12
N MET A 202 3.08 -12.87 -5.76
CA MET A 202 3.27 -13.01 -7.21
C MET A 202 2.20 -13.91 -7.79
N ALA A 203 1.66 -13.57 -8.95
CA ALA A 203 0.73 -14.41 -9.68
C ALA A 203 1.13 -14.53 -11.15
N PRO A 204 0.78 -15.64 -11.83
CA PRO A 204 0.96 -15.74 -13.28
C PRO A 204 0.18 -14.66 -14.03
N LYS A 205 0.81 -14.04 -15.03
CA LYS A 205 0.13 -13.10 -15.96
C LYS A 205 -0.91 -13.81 -16.83
N ASN A 206 -0.70 -15.10 -17.11
CA ASN A 206 -1.64 -15.92 -17.84
C ASN A 206 -2.92 -16.16 -17.02
N GLN A 207 -4.06 -15.71 -17.56
CA GLN A 207 -5.37 -15.78 -16.91
C GLN A 207 -5.81 -17.21 -16.56
N ASP A 208 -5.47 -18.20 -17.39
CA ASP A 208 -5.89 -19.59 -17.18
C ASP A 208 -5.27 -20.22 -15.93
N ILE A 209 -4.11 -19.70 -15.50
CA ILE A 209 -3.37 -20.19 -14.34
C ILE A 209 -3.21 -19.13 -13.23
N ARG A 210 -3.85 -17.96 -13.35
CA ARG A 210 -3.71 -16.82 -12.41
C ARG A 210 -4.10 -17.16 -10.97
N ASN A 211 -4.92 -18.19 -10.77
CA ASN A 211 -5.33 -18.65 -9.45
C ASN A 211 -4.20 -19.33 -8.65
N ASN A 212 -3.05 -19.61 -9.27
CA ASN A 212 -1.86 -20.14 -8.60
C ASN A 212 -0.99 -19.00 -8.08
N ALA A 213 -1.38 -18.39 -6.95
CA ALA A 213 -0.60 -17.33 -6.31
C ALA A 213 0.59 -17.91 -5.51
N PHE A 214 1.71 -17.20 -5.55
CA PHE A 214 2.95 -17.55 -4.85
C PHE A 214 3.35 -16.43 -3.89
N ILE A 215 4.01 -16.80 -2.79
CA ILE A 215 4.57 -15.85 -1.82
C ILE A 215 6.08 -16.08 -1.73
N TYR A 216 6.84 -15.04 -2.03
CA TYR A 216 8.29 -15.00 -1.84
C TYR A 216 8.61 -14.23 -0.57
N SER A 217 9.71 -14.58 0.08
CA SER A 217 10.22 -13.79 1.21
C SER A 217 11.70 -13.49 1.05
N VAL A 218 12.10 -12.29 1.44
CA VAL A 218 13.51 -11.91 1.68
C VAL A 218 13.67 -11.49 3.14
N GLU A 219 14.87 -11.63 3.69
CA GLU A 219 15.15 -11.18 5.05
C GLU A 219 15.19 -9.66 5.08
N LEU A 220 14.55 -9.05 6.08
CA LEU A 220 14.55 -7.59 6.25
C LEU A 220 15.97 -7.06 6.49
N SER A 221 16.83 -7.86 7.12
CA SER A 221 18.24 -7.53 7.37
C SER A 221 19.07 -7.33 6.10
N ASP A 222 18.62 -7.87 4.97
CA ASP A 222 19.31 -7.72 3.69
C ASP A 222 19.06 -6.33 3.07
N ILE A 223 18.10 -5.58 3.60
CA ILE A 223 17.76 -4.21 3.18
C ILE A 223 18.44 -3.22 4.13
N HIS A 224 19.39 -2.44 3.60
CA HIS A 224 20.10 -1.42 4.35
C HIS A 224 20.59 -0.31 3.43
N GLU A 225 20.77 0.89 4.00
CA GLU A 225 21.39 2.00 3.27
C GLU A 225 22.82 1.61 2.85
N ILE A 226 23.15 1.89 1.59
CA ILE A 226 24.49 1.72 1.01
C ILE A 226 25.21 3.08 1.05
#